data_AF-A0AA45AKC7-F1
#
_entry.id   AF-A0AA45AKC7-F1
#
_cell.length_a   1.000
_cell.length_b   1.000
_cell.length_c   1.000
_cell.angle_alpha   90.00
_cell.angle_beta   90.00
_cell.angle_gamma   90.00
#
_symmetry.space_group_name_H-M   'P 1'
#
loop_
_entity.id
_entity.type
_entity.pdbx_description
1 polymer ?
#
loop_
_entity_poly.entity_id
_entity_poly.type
_entity_poly.pdbx_seq_one_letter_code
_entity_poly.pdbx_strand_id
1 'polypeptide(L)'
;MLELDDRVSALEEKLAVASMPGKAPAHDADDDDAWSVASSEDSDAEDDEVYTGLVGTSPSKLSALAHDCCIIEALADVAGRNTPFVTKIESRMMRCRNTLLLDLNAALKESRKAGDKGKSRLVKYLGLYGLLDAEAEAIKALKGN
;
A
#
# COMPACT_ATOMS: atom_id res chain seq x y z
N MET A 1 -9.97 13.65 -15.93
CA MET A 1 -9.81 12.38 -16.67
C MET A 1 -8.33 12.00 -16.76
N LEU A 2 -7.44 12.85 -17.30
CA LEU A 2 -5.97 12.61 -17.27
C LEU A 2 -5.44 12.28 -15.86
N GLU A 3 -5.87 13.02 -14.84
CA GLU A 3 -5.42 12.78 -13.46
C GLU A 3 -5.68 11.34 -12.95
N LEU A 4 -6.79 10.70 -13.33
CA LEU A 4 -7.07 9.31 -12.92
C LEU A 4 -6.09 8.34 -13.59
N ASP A 5 -5.82 8.53 -14.87
CA ASP A 5 -4.89 7.69 -15.63
C ASP A 5 -3.45 7.86 -15.13
N ASP A 6 -3.04 9.10 -14.86
CA ASP A 6 -1.71 9.44 -14.33
C ASP A 6 -1.51 8.82 -12.94
N ARG A 7 -2.49 8.94 -12.04
CA ARG A 7 -2.41 8.35 -10.70
C ARG A 7 -2.41 6.83 -10.72
N VAL A 8 -3.21 6.20 -11.60
CA VAL A 8 -3.18 4.74 -11.78
C VAL A 8 -1.81 4.29 -12.29
N SER A 9 -1.24 5.00 -13.26
CA SER A 9 0.10 4.70 -13.79
C SER A 9 1.18 4.82 -12.71
N ALA A 10 1.15 5.90 -11.92
CA ALA A 10 2.07 6.09 -10.81
C ALA A 10 1.93 4.99 -9.74
N LEU A 11 0.71 4.57 -9.42
CA LEU A 11 0.48 3.49 -8.47
C LEU A 11 0.98 2.13 -9.00
N GLU A 12 0.77 1.83 -10.29
CA GLU A 12 1.29 0.62 -10.94
C GLU A 12 2.82 0.54 -10.82
N GLU A 13 3.53 1.66 -11.04
CA GLU A 13 4.98 1.73 -10.90
C GLU A 13 5.44 1.52 -9.44
N LYS A 14 4.81 2.23 -8.48
CA LYS A 14 5.13 2.06 -7.06
C LYS A 14 4.92 0.63 -6.58
N LEU A 15 3.84 -0.04 -7.02
CA LEU A 15 3.57 -1.44 -6.71
C LEU A 15 4.58 -2.39 -7.35
N ALA A 16 4.96 -2.16 -8.61
CA ALA A 16 5.98 -2.96 -9.27
C ALA A 16 7.33 -2.92 -8.52
N VAL A 17 7.71 -1.77 -7.96
CA VAL A 17 8.91 -1.61 -7.13
C VAL A 17 8.74 -2.24 -5.75
N ALA A 18 7.56 -2.13 -5.14
CA ALA A 18 7.28 -2.65 -3.80
C ALA A 18 7.23 -4.18 -3.75
N SER A 19 6.73 -4.83 -4.79
CA SER A 19 6.59 -6.30 -4.83
C SER A 19 7.90 -7.04 -5.18
N MET A 20 9.02 -6.33 -5.44
CA MET A 20 10.31 -6.98 -5.66
C MET A 20 10.95 -7.42 -4.34
N PRO A 21 11.22 -8.73 -4.13
CA PRO A 21 11.86 -9.19 -2.91
C PRO A 21 13.32 -8.74 -2.85
N GLY A 22 13.67 -7.90 -1.86
CA GLY A 22 15.06 -7.77 -1.40
C GLY A 22 15.82 -6.47 -1.67
N LYS A 23 15.18 -5.31 -1.89
CA LYS A 23 15.89 -4.03 -1.79
C LYS A 23 15.74 -3.46 -0.38
N ALA A 24 16.65 -3.84 0.52
CA ALA A 24 16.88 -3.07 1.73
C ALA A 24 17.19 -1.60 1.34
N PRO A 25 16.75 -0.59 2.10
CA PRO A 25 17.22 0.76 1.87
C PRO A 25 18.72 0.77 2.18
N ALA A 26 19.53 0.86 1.11
CA ALA A 26 20.88 1.34 1.27
C ALA A 26 20.75 2.79 1.75
N HIS A 27 21.31 3.05 2.92
CA HIS A 27 21.51 4.37 3.46
C HIS A 27 22.51 5.09 2.56
N ASP A 28 22.05 5.67 1.46
CA ASP A 28 22.83 6.64 0.69
C ASP A 28 22.38 8.04 1.12
N ALA A 29 23.28 8.69 1.87
CA ALA A 29 23.25 10.11 2.09
C ALA A 29 23.60 10.84 0.78
N ASP A 30 23.07 12.05 0.64
CA ASP A 30 23.21 13.01 -0.47
C ASP A 30 22.47 12.68 -1.77
N ASP A 31 21.29 13.29 -1.95
CA ASP A 31 21.05 14.11 -3.14
C ASP A 31 19.96 15.16 -2.85
N ASP A 32 20.39 16.42 -2.80
CA ASP A 32 19.54 17.60 -2.81
C ASP A 32 18.94 17.80 -4.20
N ASP A 33 17.64 17.55 -4.41
CA ASP A 33 16.88 18.40 -5.34
C ASP A 33 15.36 18.40 -5.09
N ALA A 34 14.80 19.57 -5.37
CA ALA A 34 13.50 20.07 -4.98
C ALA A 34 12.31 19.39 -5.68
N TRP A 35 11.24 19.18 -4.91
CA TRP A 35 9.84 19.58 -5.20
C TRP A 35 8.86 18.70 -4.40
N SER A 36 8.79 18.92 -3.08
CA SER A 36 7.69 18.37 -2.27
C SER A 36 6.68 19.49 -2.03
N VAL A 37 5.68 19.55 -2.92
CA VAL A 37 4.47 20.35 -2.67
C VAL A 37 3.74 19.66 -1.53
N ALA A 38 3.67 20.39 -0.42
CA ALA A 38 2.94 20.01 0.78
C ALA A 38 1.51 19.55 0.45
N SER A 39 1.19 18.34 0.89
CA SER A 39 -0.17 17.97 1.25
C SER A 39 -0.10 17.12 2.52
N SER A 40 -0.49 17.82 3.59
CA SER A 40 -1.04 17.31 4.85
C SER A 40 -0.24 16.27 5.64
N GLU A 41 0.51 16.78 6.62
CA GLU A 41 0.35 16.45 8.05
C GLU A 41 -0.51 15.19 8.35
N ASP A 42 0.14 14.03 8.23
CA ASP A 42 -0.06 12.90 9.15
C ASP A 42 1.33 12.36 9.51
N SER A 43 2.03 13.14 10.34
CA SER A 43 3.26 12.71 10.98
C SER A 43 2.93 11.74 12.11
N ASP A 44 2.41 10.57 11.74
CA ASP A 44 2.41 9.37 12.58
C ASP A 44 3.63 8.51 12.18
N ALA A 45 4.79 9.17 12.13
CA ALA A 45 6.10 8.52 12.12
C ALA A 45 6.36 7.89 13.51
N GLU A 46 5.41 7.09 14.00
CA GLU A 46 5.64 6.11 15.04
C GLU A 46 6.47 5.00 14.42
N ASP A 47 7.77 5.26 14.46
CA ASP A 47 8.86 4.30 14.59
C ASP A 47 8.59 3.04 13.78
N ASP A 48 9.10 3.00 12.53
CA ASP A 48 9.46 1.72 11.92
C ASP A 48 10.68 1.19 12.68
N GLU A 49 10.46 0.93 13.98
CA GLU A 49 11.36 0.33 14.94
C GLU A 49 11.98 -0.82 14.16
N VAL A 50 13.28 -0.71 13.85
CA VAL A 50 13.93 -1.56 12.85
C VAL A 50 13.85 -2.99 13.36
N TYR A 51 12.78 -3.70 13.00
CA TYR A 51 12.52 -5.05 13.46
C TYR A 51 13.50 -5.94 12.74
N THR A 52 14.68 -6.08 13.34
CA THR A 52 15.76 -6.94 12.87
C THR A 52 15.19 -8.34 12.61
N GLY A 53 14.98 -8.67 11.34
CA GLY A 53 14.46 -9.97 10.90
C GLY A 53 13.08 -9.99 10.25
N LEU A 54 12.34 -8.87 10.17
CA LEU A 54 11.17 -8.77 9.28
C LEU A 54 11.57 -8.13 7.95
N VAL A 55 11.44 -8.89 6.87
CA VAL A 55 11.85 -8.56 5.49
C VAL A 55 10.67 -8.06 4.65
N GLY A 56 9.43 -8.23 5.11
CA GLY A 56 8.23 -7.76 4.43
C GLY A 56 8.13 -6.23 4.32
N THR A 57 7.34 -5.78 3.34
CA THR A 57 7.06 -4.35 3.09
C THR A 57 6.57 -3.66 4.36
N SER A 58 7.17 -2.53 4.72
CA SER A 58 6.83 -1.81 5.96
C SER A 58 5.36 -1.32 5.97
N PRO A 59 4.74 -1.17 7.15
CA PRO A 59 3.40 -0.62 7.26
C PRO A 59 3.25 0.78 6.67
N SER A 60 4.26 1.64 6.83
CA SER A 60 4.25 3.00 6.26
C SER A 60 4.18 2.99 4.73
N LYS A 61 4.94 2.11 4.08
CA LYS A 61 4.92 1.97 2.61
C LYS A 61 3.59 1.41 2.12
N LEU A 62 3.05 0.38 2.79
CA LEU A 62 1.73 -0.16 2.43
C LEU A 62 0.60 0.84 2.70
N SER A 63 0.72 1.67 3.75
CA SER A 63 -0.24 2.74 4.04
C SER A 63 -0.32 3.77 2.91
N ALA A 64 0.83 4.28 2.45
CA ALA A 64 0.88 5.23 1.34
C ALA A 64 0.24 4.64 0.06
N LEU A 65 0.52 3.37 -0.25
CA LEU A 65 -0.09 2.67 -1.38
C LEU A 65 -1.60 2.49 -1.23
N ALA A 66 -2.09 2.20 -0.02
CA ALA A 66 -3.52 2.07 0.27
C ALA A 66 -4.25 3.41 0.12
N HIS A 67 -3.66 4.51 0.61
CA HIS A 67 -4.19 5.85 0.41
C HIS A 67 -4.25 6.24 -1.07
N ASP A 68 -3.20 5.99 -1.85
CA ASP A 68 -3.20 6.22 -3.30
C ASP A 68 -4.34 5.45 -3.99
N CYS A 69 -4.53 4.17 -3.62
CA CYS A 69 -5.64 3.34 -4.08
C CYS A 69 -7.01 3.98 -3.78
N CYS A 70 -7.22 4.44 -2.54
CA CYS A 70 -8.49 5.06 -2.12
C CYS A 70 -8.78 6.36 -2.88
N ILE A 71 -7.75 7.18 -3.12
CA ILE A 71 -7.92 8.41 -3.90
C ILE A 71 -8.28 8.10 -5.35
N ILE A 72 -7.66 7.08 -5.94
CA ILE A 72 -7.99 6.61 -7.30
C ILE A 72 -9.44 6.12 -7.39
N GLU A 73 -9.92 5.34 -6.42
CA GLU A 73 -11.32 4.90 -6.35
C GLU A 73 -12.27 6.10 -6.25
N ALA A 74 -11.99 7.06 -5.37
CA ALA A 74 -12.79 8.27 -5.23
C ALA A 74 -12.83 9.12 -6.51
N LEU A 75 -11.71 9.23 -7.22
CA LEU A 75 -11.64 9.92 -8.52
C LEU A 75 -12.47 9.20 -9.58
N ALA A 76 -12.46 7.87 -9.60
CA ALA A 76 -13.30 7.09 -10.50
C ALA A 76 -14.80 7.27 -10.20
N ASP A 77 -15.17 7.39 -8.92
CA ASP A 77 -16.54 7.68 -8.50
C ASP A 77 -17.00 9.07 -8.96
N VAL A 78 -16.18 10.10 -8.70
CA VAL A 78 -16.47 11.49 -9.12
C VAL A 78 -16.54 11.61 -10.65
N ALA A 79 -15.69 10.88 -11.38
CA ALA A 79 -15.70 10.85 -12.85
C ALA A 79 -16.89 10.05 -13.42
N GLY A 80 -17.53 9.20 -12.61
CA GLY A 80 -18.61 8.30 -13.01
C GLY A 80 -18.10 6.97 -13.56
N ARG A 81 -18.36 5.88 -12.81
CA ARG A 81 -17.94 4.50 -13.12
C ARG A 81 -18.36 3.99 -14.50
N ASN A 82 -19.54 4.40 -14.96
CA ASN A 82 -20.11 3.95 -16.23
C ASN A 82 -19.61 4.73 -17.46
N THR A 83 -18.69 5.68 -17.27
CA THR A 83 -18.11 6.39 -18.41
C THR A 83 -17.15 5.47 -19.18
N PRO A 84 -17.12 5.52 -20.53
CA PRO A 84 -16.23 4.68 -21.32
C PRO A 84 -14.74 4.80 -20.97
N PHE A 85 -14.35 5.93 -20.37
CA PHE A 85 -13.00 6.17 -19.88
C PHE A 85 -12.72 5.37 -18.60
N VAL A 86 -13.56 5.49 -17.56
CA VAL A 86 -13.36 4.79 -16.29
C VAL A 86 -13.45 3.28 -16.49
N THR A 87 -14.41 2.79 -17.27
CA THR A 87 -14.54 1.35 -17.59
C THR A 87 -13.27 0.76 -18.23
N LYS A 88 -12.53 1.54 -19.03
CA LYS A 88 -11.26 1.08 -19.61
C LYS A 88 -10.14 0.98 -18.57
N ILE A 89 -10.12 1.87 -17.59
CA ILE A 89 -9.09 1.96 -16.53
C ILE A 89 -9.37 0.99 -15.39
N GLU A 90 -10.62 0.57 -15.20
CA GLU A 90 -11.06 -0.26 -14.08
C GLU A 90 -10.28 -1.59 -13.96
N SER A 91 -9.89 -2.18 -15.10
CA SER A 91 -9.02 -3.37 -15.13
C SER A 91 -7.62 -3.13 -14.53
N ARG A 92 -7.09 -1.92 -14.66
CA ARG A 92 -5.80 -1.50 -14.07
C ARG A 92 -5.95 -1.24 -12.58
N MET A 93 -7.00 -0.52 -12.20
CA MET A 93 -7.33 -0.27 -10.79
C MET A 93 -7.48 -1.57 -10.01
N MET A 94 -8.25 -2.54 -10.54
CA MET A 94 -8.41 -3.86 -9.93
C MET A 94 -7.07 -4.60 -9.78
N ARG A 95 -6.16 -4.50 -10.77
CA ARG A 95 -4.82 -5.10 -10.67
C ARG A 95 -4.01 -4.45 -9.55
N CYS A 96 -3.99 -3.13 -9.45
CA CYS A 96 -3.30 -2.43 -8.36
C CYS A 96 -3.82 -2.87 -6.99
N ARG A 97 -5.15 -2.88 -6.83
CA ARG A 97 -5.81 -3.32 -5.59
C ARG A 97 -5.46 -4.77 -5.23
N ASN A 98 -5.49 -5.68 -6.20
CA ASN A 98 -5.14 -7.08 -5.97
C ASN A 98 -3.66 -7.25 -5.58
N THR A 99 -2.74 -6.56 -6.24
CA THR A 99 -1.31 -6.60 -5.89
C THR A 99 -1.07 -6.06 -4.48
N LEU A 100 -1.68 -4.94 -4.12
CA LEU A 100 -1.58 -4.39 -2.77
C LEU A 100 -2.09 -5.39 -1.71
N LEU A 101 -3.21 -6.06 -1.97
CA LEU A 101 -3.74 -7.08 -1.06
C LEU A 101 -2.86 -8.33 -0.96
N LEU A 102 -2.12 -8.69 -2.02
CA LEU A 102 -1.14 -9.77 -1.98
C LEU A 102 0.06 -9.40 -1.09
N ASP A 103 0.60 -8.21 -1.26
CA ASP A 103 1.72 -7.71 -0.46
C ASP A 103 1.31 -7.57 1.02
N LEU A 104 0.11 -7.03 1.28
CA LEU A 104 -0.43 -6.92 2.63
C LEU A 104 -0.64 -8.29 3.29
N ASN A 105 -1.09 -9.30 2.54
CA ASN A 105 -1.26 -10.67 3.04
C ASN A 105 0.09 -11.31 3.38
N ALA A 106 1.11 -11.11 2.53
CA ALA A 106 2.46 -11.58 2.79
C ALA A 106 3.03 -10.95 4.06
N ALA A 107 2.94 -9.63 4.19
CA ALA A 107 3.42 -8.88 5.34
C ALA A 107 2.68 -9.26 6.64
N LEU A 108 1.34 -9.42 6.59
CA LEU A 108 0.54 -9.85 7.74
C LEU A 108 0.95 -11.26 8.22
N LYS A 109 1.13 -12.20 7.28
CA LYS A 109 1.56 -13.57 7.61
C LYS A 109 2.96 -13.60 8.23
N GLU A 110 3.88 -12.78 7.74
CA GLU A 110 5.22 -12.66 8.28
C GLU A 110 5.21 -12.08 9.70
N SER A 111 4.50 -10.97 9.92
CA SER A 111 4.33 -10.40 11.26
C SER A 111 3.65 -11.36 12.23
N ARG A 112 2.69 -12.17 11.76
CA ARG A 112 2.10 -13.24 12.58
C ARG A 112 3.13 -14.29 13.00
N LYS A 113 3.99 -14.72 12.07
CA LYS A 113 5.05 -15.71 12.34
C LYS A 113 6.13 -15.17 13.29
N ALA A 114 6.37 -13.86 13.27
CA ALA A 114 7.32 -13.21 14.17
C ALA A 114 6.85 -13.13 15.64
N GLY A 115 5.61 -13.52 15.94
CA GLY A 115 5.07 -13.56 17.31
C GLY A 115 5.03 -12.17 17.94
N ASP A 116 5.47 -12.06 19.19
CA ASP A 116 5.44 -10.80 19.95
C ASP A 116 6.14 -9.64 19.24
N LYS A 117 7.25 -9.92 18.56
CA LYS A 117 8.01 -8.92 17.79
C LYS A 117 7.23 -8.40 16.57
N GLY A 118 6.27 -9.16 16.06
CA GLY A 118 5.46 -8.73 14.91
C GLY A 118 4.12 -8.10 15.27
N LYS A 119 3.74 -8.07 16.55
CA LYS A 119 2.39 -7.65 16.98
C LYS A 119 2.03 -6.22 16.57
N SER A 120 2.94 -5.27 16.77
CA SER A 120 2.71 -3.87 16.39
C SER A 120 2.42 -3.74 14.88
N ARG A 121 3.28 -4.32 14.04
CA ARG A 121 3.09 -4.35 12.58
C ARG A 121 1.82 -5.09 12.16
N LEU A 122 1.49 -6.20 12.84
CA LEU A 122 0.26 -6.96 12.57
C LEU A 122 -0.99 -6.10 12.78
N VAL A 123 -1.07 -5.32 13.86
CA VAL A 123 -2.19 -4.40 14.11
C VAL A 123 -2.26 -3.32 13.03
N LYS A 124 -1.11 -2.72 12.67
CA LYS A 124 -1.05 -1.72 11.59
C LYS A 124 -1.57 -2.29 10.25
N TYR A 125 -1.16 -3.51 9.87
CA TYR A 125 -1.66 -4.17 8.65
C TYR A 125 -3.15 -4.49 8.68
N LEU A 126 -3.71 -4.86 9.85
CA LEU A 126 -5.16 -5.04 9.97
C LEU A 126 -5.93 -3.72 9.78
N GLY A 127 -5.38 -2.61 10.26
CA GLY A 127 -5.91 -1.28 9.96
C GLY A 127 -5.97 -1.00 8.45
N LEU A 128 -4.92 -1.37 7.70
CA LEU A 128 -4.89 -1.19 6.24
C LEU A 128 -5.91 -2.06 5.51
N TYR A 129 -6.21 -3.27 6.01
CA TYR A 129 -7.31 -4.06 5.47
C TYR A 129 -8.66 -3.37 5.66
N GLY A 130 -8.89 -2.72 6.80
CA GLY A 130 -10.09 -1.93 7.05
C GLY A 130 -10.19 -0.70 6.15
N LEU A 131 -9.08 0.03 5.95
CA LEU A 131 -9.04 1.17 5.02
C LEU A 131 -9.41 0.77 3.58
N LEU A 132 -9.08 -0.46 3.19
CA LEU A 132 -9.37 -0.98 1.87
C LEU A 132 -10.75 -1.66 1.77
N ASP A 133 -11.58 -1.70 2.81
CA ASP A 133 -12.82 -2.50 2.85
C ASP A 133 -12.56 -3.99 2.49
N ALA A 134 -11.49 -4.56 3.04
CA ALA A 134 -11.00 -5.90 2.75
C ALA A 134 -10.86 -6.78 4.02
N GLU A 135 -11.74 -6.59 4.99
CA GLU A 135 -11.72 -7.31 6.27
C GLU A 135 -11.95 -8.82 6.06
N ALA A 136 -12.70 -9.21 5.04
CA ALA A 136 -12.91 -10.61 4.70
C ALA A 136 -11.58 -11.29 4.31
N GLU A 137 -10.73 -10.61 3.55
CA GLU A 137 -9.39 -11.03 3.15
C GLU A 137 -8.47 -11.10 4.37
N ALA A 138 -8.55 -10.12 5.28
CA ALA A 138 -7.81 -10.12 6.54
C ALA A 138 -8.14 -11.35 7.38
N ILE A 139 -9.43 -11.66 7.53
CA ILE A 139 -9.91 -12.83 8.27
C ILE A 139 -9.40 -14.12 7.62
N LYS A 140 -9.45 -14.23 6.30
CA LYS A 140 -8.90 -15.39 5.56
C LYS A 140 -7.40 -15.54 5.81
N ALA A 141 -6.65 -14.43 5.78
CA ALA A 141 -5.22 -14.42 6.03
C ALA A 141 -4.87 -14.82 7.47
N LEU A 142 -5.61 -14.33 8.46
CA LEU A 142 -5.43 -14.66 9.88
C LEU A 142 -5.80 -16.11 10.21
N LYS A 143 -6.88 -16.63 9.63
CA LYS A 143 -7.34 -18.01 9.85
C LYS A 143 -6.41 -19.07 9.25
N GLY A 144 -5.43 -18.65 8.44
CA GLY A 144 -4.64 -19.50 7.54
C GLY A 144 -4.52 -20.96 7.97
N ASN A 145 -5.19 -21.83 7.20
CA ASN A 145 -4.85 -23.25 7.06
C ASN A 145 -3.38 -23.41 6.66
#